data_AF-A0A967ZCA2-F1
#
_entry.id   AF-A0A967ZCA2-F1
#
_cell.length_a   1.000
_cell.length_b   1.000
_cell.length_c   1.000
_cell.angle_alpha   90.00
_cell.angle_beta   90.00
_cell.angle_gamma   90.00
#
_symmetry.space_group_name_H-M   'P 1'
#
loop_
_entity.id
_entity.type
_entity.pdbx_description
1 polymer ?
#
loop_
_entity_poly.entity_id
_entity_poly.type
_entity_poly.pdbx_seq_one_letter_code
_entity_poly.pdbx_strand_id
1 'polypeptide(L)' 'DENGWLAEMAIPFKSLAFDPEADAWGFNFARSIRRRGEEIAWVTRNRSYNPSISGRATGFEGMSQGIGLDIVPSLA' A
#
# COMPACT_ATOMS: atom_id res chain seq x y z
N ASP A 1 24.55 -3.40 8.09
CA ASP A 1 24.90 -2.02 7.75
C ASP A 1 24.65 -1.15 8.97
N GLU A 2 25.53 -0.20 9.30
CA GLU A 2 25.34 0.70 10.45
C GLU A 2 24.07 1.58 10.33
N ASN A 3 23.41 1.56 9.16
CA ASN A 3 22.36 2.47 8.73
C ASN A 3 20.92 1.93 8.83
N GLY A 4 20.71 0.68 9.27
CA GLY A 4 19.37 0.08 9.43
C GLY A 4 19.02 -0.96 8.37
N TRP A 5 17.81 -0.89 7.80
CA TRP A 5 17.27 -1.86 6.85
C TRP A 5 16.45 -1.16 5.76
N LEU A 6 16.35 -1.80 4.59
CA LEU A 6 15.53 -1.38 3.46
C LEU A 6 14.42 -2.39 3.22
N ALA A 7 13.23 -1.90 2.90
CA ALA A 7 12.06 -2.68 2.52
C ALA A 7 11.71 -2.38 1.07
N GLU A 8 11.43 -3.43 0.30
CA GLU A 8 10.70 -3.32 -0.96
C GLU A 8 9.45 -4.18 -0.85
N MET A 9 8.33 -3.67 -1.36
CA MET A 9 7.04 -4.33 -1.29
C MET A 9 6.24 -4.04 -2.54
N ALA A 10 5.58 -5.07 -3.06
CA ALA A 10 4.65 -4.99 -4.17
C ALA A 10 3.26 -5.41 -3.71
N ILE A 11 2.25 -4.63 -4.06
CA ILE A 11 0.84 -4.94 -3.79
C ILE A 11 0.16 -5.15 -5.15
N PRO A 12 -0.18 -6.39 -5.52
CA PRO A 12 -0.86 -6.64 -6.79
C PRO A 12 -2.25 -6.00 -6.81
N PHE A 13 -2.59 -5.21 -7.84
CA PHE A 13 -3.93 -4.61 -7.96
C PHE A 13 -5.06 -5.64 -7.98
N LYS A 14 -4.81 -6.83 -8.53
CA LYS A 14 -5.76 -7.97 -8.49
C LYS A 14 -6.16 -8.41 -7.07
N SER A 15 -5.38 -8.04 -6.06
CA SER A 15 -5.66 -8.36 -4.65
C SER A 15 -6.47 -7.28 -3.92
N LEU A 16 -6.77 -6.16 -4.58
CA LEU A 16 -7.49 -5.03 -4.00
C LEU A 16 -8.87 -4.88 -4.63
N ALA A 17 -9.85 -4.46 -3.83
CA ALA A 17 -11.10 -3.92 -4.34
C ALA A 17 -10.90 -2.41 -4.53
N PHE A 18 -11.06 -1.92 -5.75
CA PHE A 18 -10.90 -0.50 -6.07
C PHE A 18 -11.83 -0.09 -7.20
N ASP A 19 -12.08 1.22 -7.29
CA ASP A 19 -12.73 1.82 -8.45
C ASP A 19 -11.65 2.10 -9.52
N PRO A 20 -11.67 1.43 -10.68
CA PRO A 20 -10.68 1.64 -11.74
C PRO A 20 -10.76 3.04 -12.36
N GLU A 21 -11.89 3.74 -12.20
CA GLU A 21 -12.10 5.11 -12.71
C GLU A 21 -11.66 6.18 -11.71
N ALA A 22 -11.19 5.80 -10.52
CA ALA A 22 -10.72 6.75 -9.51
C ALA A 22 -9.44 7.47 -9.96
N ASP A 23 -9.49 8.80 -10.00
CA ASP A 23 -8.37 9.68 -10.38
C ASP A 23 -7.27 9.76 -9.32
N ALA A 24 -7.58 9.38 -8.08
CA ALA A 24 -6.66 9.41 -6.96
C ALA A 24 -7.01 8.41 -5.87
N TRP A 25 -5.98 8.03 -5.13
CA TRP A 25 -6.04 7.08 -4.03
C TRP A 25 -5.64 7.75 -2.72
N GLY A 26 -6.32 7.38 -1.64
CA GLY A 26 -5.80 7.61 -0.30
C GLY A 26 -4.65 6.64 -0.04
N PHE A 27 -3.44 7.15 0.15
CA PHE A 27 -2.26 6.33 0.41
C PHE A 27 -1.45 6.84 1.59
N ASN A 28 -0.86 5.90 2.34
CA ASN A 28 -0.01 6.23 3.46
C ASN A 28 0.94 5.08 3.77
N PHE A 29 2.09 5.41 4.33
CA PHE A 29 3.04 4.44 4.85
C PHE A 29 3.67 5.01 6.11
N ALA A 30 3.99 4.12 7.06
CA ALA A 30 4.55 4.48 8.35
C ALA A 30 5.73 3.58 8.70
N ARG A 31 6.68 4.16 9.42
CA ARG A 31 7.83 3.49 10.03
C ARG A 31 7.69 3.55 11.54
N SER A 32 7.68 2.39 12.18
CA SER A 32 7.74 2.27 13.63
C SER A 32 9.15 1.92 14.11
N ILE A 33 9.73 2.76 14.97
CA ILE A 33 11.03 2.51 15.61
C ILE A 33 10.78 2.12 17.08
N ARG A 34 10.56 0.82 17.33
CA ARG A 34 10.15 0.30 18.64
C ARG A 34 11.10 0.68 19.77
N ARG A 35 12.42 0.61 19.54
CA ARG A 35 13.45 0.98 20.54
C ARG A 35 13.41 2.44 21.00
N ARG A 36 12.73 3.33 20.26
CA ARG A 36 12.55 4.75 20.60
C ARG A 36 11.10 5.12 20.91
N GLY A 37 10.15 4.19 20.77
CA GLY A 37 8.71 4.50 20.87
C GLY A 37 8.21 5.46 19.77
N GLU A 38 8.96 5.61 18.68
CA GLU A 38 8.69 6.56 17.60
C GLU A 38 7.86 5.92 16.48
N GLU A 39 6.94 6.70 15.94
CA GLU A 39 6.20 6.38 14.73
C GLU A 39 6.22 7.59 13.80
N ILE A 40 6.65 7.37 12.57
CA ILE A 40 6.81 8.39 11.53
C ILE A 40 6.00 7.94 10.33
N ALA A 41 5.12 8.78 9.80
CA ALA A 41 4.31 8.46 8.62
C ALA A 41 4.39 9.59 7.59
N TRP A 42 4.07 9.29 6.33
CA TRP A 42 4.02 10.30 5.26
C TRP A 42 3.00 11.40 5.58
N VAL A 43 1.78 11.00 5.94
CA VAL A 43 0.74 11.88 6.48
C VAL A 43 0.29 11.32 7.83
N THR A 44 0.16 12.15 8.86
CA THR A 44 -0.34 11.69 10.17
C THR A 44 -1.15 12.75 10.87
N ARG A 45 -2.19 12.32 11.57
CA ARG A 45 -2.92 13.12 12.54
C ARG A 45 -3.11 12.28 13.78
N ASN A 46 -2.57 12.75 14.90
CA ASN A 46 -2.71 12.13 16.23
C ASN A 46 -2.29 10.65 16.32
N ARG A 47 -1.41 10.17 15.43
CA ARG A 47 -0.93 8.76 15.42
C ARG A 47 -2.04 7.72 15.27
N SER A 48 -3.22 8.13 14.82
CA SER A 48 -4.32 7.20 14.52
C SER A 48 -4.29 6.82 13.04
N TYR A 49 -4.42 5.53 12.73
CA TYR A 49 -4.69 5.09 11.37
C TYR A 49 -6.12 5.45 10.98
N ASN A 50 -6.27 6.51 10.19
CA ASN A 50 -7.57 6.97 9.72
C ASN A 50 -7.51 7.17 8.20
N PRO A 51 -8.22 6.34 7.41
CA PRO A 51 -8.23 6.43 5.95
C PRO A 51 -8.66 7.80 5.42
N SER A 52 -9.49 8.54 6.16
CA SER A 52 -9.92 9.90 5.78
C SER A 52 -8.80 10.95 5.84
N ILE A 53 -7.63 10.61 6.40
CA ILE A 53 -6.48 11.50 6.58
C ILE A 53 -5.25 10.93 5.86
N SER A 54 -5.48 10.19 4.77
CA SER A 54 -4.40 9.66 3.93
C SER A 54 -3.84 10.75 3.01
N GLY A 55 -2.60 10.58 2.56
CA GLY A 55 -2.09 11.40 1.46
C GLY A 55 -2.84 11.10 0.17
N ARG A 56 -2.93 12.07 -0.72
CA ARG A 56 -3.51 11.89 -2.06
C ARG A 56 -2.41 11.45 -3.02
N ALA A 57 -2.55 10.25 -3.58
CA ALA A 57 -1.63 9.70 -4.57
C ALA A 57 -2.35 9.58 -5.93
N THR A 58 -1.70 10.05 -6.99
CA THR A 58 -2.25 10.18 -8.36
C THR A 58 -1.32 9.50 -9.37
N GLY A 59 -1.80 9.31 -10.60
CA GLY A 59 -1.00 8.70 -11.67
C GLY A 59 -1.04 7.17 -11.68
N PHE A 60 -1.98 6.59 -10.93
CA PHE A 60 -2.31 5.17 -11.07
C PHE A 60 -3.31 5.02 -12.21
N GLU A 61 -2.82 4.69 -13.41
CA GLU A 61 -3.63 4.49 -14.60
C GLU A 61 -3.44 3.06 -15.14
N GLY A 62 -4.43 2.55 -15.87
CA GLY A 62 -4.35 1.23 -16.51
C GLY A 62 -4.35 0.04 -15.52
N MET A 63 -4.81 0.25 -14.29
CA MET A 63 -4.96 -0.82 -13.30
C MET A 63 -6.12 -1.74 -13.69
N SER A 64 -5.91 -3.06 -13.58
CA SER A 64 -6.95 -4.05 -13.81
C SER A 64 -7.02 -5.02 -12.64
N GLN A 65 -8.23 -5.24 -12.11
CA GLN A 65 -8.49 -6.27 -11.12
C GLN A 65 -8.49 -7.68 -11.75
N GLY A 66 -8.52 -7.76 -13.09
CA GLY A 66 -8.72 -9.01 -13.82
C GLY A 66 -10.14 -9.55 -13.67
N ILE A 67 -10.38 -10.73 -14.24
CA ILE A 67 -11.70 -11.41 -14.21
C ILE A 67 -11.87 -12.38 -13.02
N GLY A 68 -10.92 -12.37 -12.07
CA GLY A 68 -10.93 -13.29 -10.92
C GLY A 68 -10.62 -14.76 -11.26
N LEU A 69 -10.07 -15.04 -12.44
CA LEU A 69 -9.65 -16.39 -12.85
C LEU A 69 -8.17 -16.61 -12.52
N ASP A 70 -7.87 -17.62 -11.70
CA ASP A 70 -6.51 -18.08 -11.42
C ASP A 70 -6.33 -19.50 -11.95
N ILE A 71 -5.34 -19.71 -12.82
CA ILE A 71 -5.06 -21.01 -13.44
C ILE A 71 -3.73 -21.50 -12.89
N VAL A 72 -3.77 -22.64 -12.18
CA VAL A 72 -2.58 -23.32 -11.67
C VAL A 72 -2.45 -24.66 -12.38
N PRO A 73 -1.62 -24.77 -13.43
CA PRO A 73 -1.35 -26.04 -14.08
C PRO A 73 -0.59 -26.96 -13.14
N SER A 74 -0.98 -28.23 -13.06
CA SER A 74 -0.18 -29.28 -12.41
C SER A 74 -0.08 -30.51 -13.30
N LEU A 75 1.05 -31.20 -13.17
CA LEU A 75 1.25 -32.54 -13.72
C LEU A 75 1.11 -33.54 -12.56
N ALA A 76 0.43 -34.66 -12.82
CA ALA A 76 0.30 -35.78 -11.89
C ALA A 76 1.50 -36.73 -12.01
#